data_AF-A0A849QY14-F1
#
_entry.id   AF-A0A849QY14-F1
#
_cell.length_a   1.000
_cell.length_b   1.000
_cell.length_c   1.000
_cell.angle_alpha   90.00
_cell.angle_beta   90.00
_cell.angle_gamma   90.00
#
_symmetry.space_group_name_H-M   'P 1'
#
loop_
_entity.id
_entity.type
_entity.pdbx_description
1 polymer ?
#
loop_
_entity_poly.entity_id
_entity_poly.type
_entity_poly.pdbx_seq_one_letter_code
_entity_poly.pdbx_strand_id
1 'polypeptide(L)'
;MKENVPDTRESPVREMVKELKEFGVNAYGYDPLLSREEIEKFGIRALDNLDVKMDGVILAVAHEEFKKMELDEIKKFMNDKPVLIDVRAMFDEAAAKGKEFYYRGL
;
A
#
# COMPACT_ATOMS: atom_id res chain seq x y z
N MET A 1 -11.61 4.51 3.75
CA MET A 1 -11.21 4.22 5.14
C MET A 1 -10.84 5.51 5.85
N LYS A 2 -11.18 5.59 7.14
CA LYS A 2 -10.71 6.66 8.02
C LYS A 2 -9.34 6.28 8.59
N GLU A 3 -8.45 7.26 8.74
CA GLU A 3 -7.15 7.04 9.37
C GLU A 3 -7.34 6.54 10.80
N ASN A 4 -6.56 5.52 11.18
CA ASN A 4 -6.51 4.95 12.52
C ASN A 4 -7.83 4.33 13.04
N VAL A 5 -8.77 4.01 12.15
CA VAL A 5 -10.04 3.35 12.48
C VAL A 5 -10.26 2.17 11.53
N PRO A 6 -10.61 0.97 12.03
CA PRO A 6 -10.89 -0.21 11.20
C PRO A 6 -12.28 -0.14 10.53
N ASP A 7 -12.64 0.98 9.91
CA ASP A 7 -13.90 1.14 9.18
C ASP A 7 -13.67 1.12 7.66
N THR A 8 -14.01 -0.03 7.08
CA THR A 8 -13.77 -0.37 5.67
C THR A 8 -15.00 -0.20 4.77
N ARG A 9 -16.18 0.13 5.32
CA ARG A 9 -17.47 0.06 4.62
C ARG A 9 -17.56 0.96 3.38
N GLU A 10 -16.95 2.13 3.44
CA GLU A 10 -16.92 3.12 2.34
C GLU A 10 -15.49 3.28 1.79
N SER A 11 -14.68 2.22 1.78
CA SER A 11 -13.30 2.34 1.36
C SER A 11 -13.14 2.36 -0.17
N PRO A 12 -12.53 3.41 -0.75
CA PRO A 12 -12.23 3.45 -2.20
C PRO A 12 -11.21 2.38 -2.61
N VAL A 13 -10.52 1.77 -1.65
CA VAL A 13 -9.61 0.63 -1.85
C VAL A 13 -10.30 -0.52 -2.60
N ARG A 14 -11.62 -0.71 -2.40
CA ARG A 14 -12.35 -1.81 -3.05
C ARG A 14 -12.43 -1.66 -4.57
N GLU A 15 -12.64 -0.44 -5.06
CA GLU A 15 -12.68 -0.16 -6.49
C GLU A 15 -11.27 -0.26 -7.10
N MET A 16 -10.28 0.32 -6.44
CA MET A 16 -8.86 0.22 -6.85
C MET A 16 -8.40 -1.24 -6.98
N VAL A 17 -8.71 -2.09 -5.99
CA VAL A 17 -8.38 -3.52 -6.01
C VAL A 17 -9.05 -4.23 -7.19
N LYS A 18 -10.30 -3.88 -7.50
CA LYS A 18 -11.03 -4.45 -8.64
C LYS A 18 -10.34 -4.07 -9.96
N GLU A 19 -10.01 -2.80 -10.15
CA GLU A 19 -9.32 -2.33 -11.37
C GLU A 19 -7.96 -3.01 -11.54
N LEU A 20 -7.13 -3.06 -10.48
CA LEU A 20 -5.83 -3.74 -10.52
C LEU A 20 -5.96 -5.19 -11.01
N LYS A 21 -6.97 -5.92 -10.54
CA LYS A 21 -7.24 -7.29 -10.97
C LYS A 21 -7.71 -7.38 -12.42
N GLU A 22 -8.50 -6.42 -12.90
CA GLU A 22 -8.92 -6.36 -14.31
C GLU A 22 -7.72 -6.16 -15.23
N PHE A 23 -6.67 -5.49 -14.77
CA PHE A 23 -5.37 -5.39 -15.45
C PHE A 23 -4.45 -6.62 -15.26
N GLY A 24 -4.91 -7.66 -14.56
CA GLY A 24 -4.12 -8.88 -14.32
C GLY A 24 -3.08 -8.76 -13.20
N VAL A 25 -3.15 -7.74 -12.35
CA VAL A 25 -2.23 -7.56 -11.23
C VAL A 25 -2.58 -8.51 -10.08
N ASN A 26 -1.55 -9.20 -9.56
CA ASN A 26 -1.66 -9.99 -8.34
C ASN A 26 -1.60 -9.07 -7.11
N ALA A 27 -2.77 -8.69 -6.58
CA ALA A 27 -2.87 -7.78 -5.45
C ALA A 27 -2.91 -8.51 -4.09
N TYR A 28 -2.19 -7.93 -3.13
CA TYR A 28 -2.10 -8.35 -1.73
C TYR A 28 -2.40 -7.16 -0.83
N GLY A 29 -2.92 -7.41 0.37
CA GLY A 29 -3.27 -6.37 1.34
C GLY A 29 -2.58 -6.58 2.68
N TYR A 30 -2.11 -5.49 3.27
CA TYR A 30 -1.61 -5.44 4.64
C TYR A 30 -2.19 -4.19 5.31
N ASP A 31 -2.79 -4.37 6.48
CA ASP A 31 -3.25 -3.28 7.33
C ASP A 31 -3.15 -3.76 8.79
N PRO A 32 -2.31 -3.13 9.63
CA PRO A 32 -2.10 -3.56 11.01
C PRO A 32 -3.34 -3.42 11.90
N LEU A 33 -4.35 -2.65 11.47
CA LEU A 33 -5.59 -2.44 12.21
C LEU A 33 -6.72 -3.37 11.77
N LEU A 34 -6.54 -4.14 10.69
CA LEU A 34 -7.55 -5.04 10.16
C LEU A 34 -7.17 -6.50 10.36
N SER A 35 -8.17 -7.34 10.60
CA SER A 35 -7.99 -8.79 10.53
C SER A 35 -7.77 -9.26 9.09
N ARG A 36 -7.18 -10.45 8.93
CA ARG A 36 -7.03 -11.11 7.61
C ARG A 36 -8.38 -11.23 6.89
N GLU A 37 -9.43 -11.64 7.60
CA GLU A 37 -10.78 -11.75 7.01
C GLU A 37 -11.31 -10.41 6.51
N GLU A 38 -11.02 -9.31 7.20
CA GLU A 38 -11.44 -7.97 6.76
C GLU A 38 -10.71 -7.52 5.50
N ILE A 39 -9.41 -7.79 5.40
CA ILE A 39 -8.62 -7.52 4.19
C ILE A 39 -9.12 -8.41 3.03
N GLU A 40 -9.39 -9.69 3.29
CA GLU A 40 -9.83 -10.63 2.26
C GLU A 40 -11.25 -10.33 1.73
N LYS A 41 -12.08 -9.56 2.45
CA LYS A 41 -13.38 -9.03 1.94
C LYS A 41 -13.23 -8.05 0.76
N PHE A 42 -12.04 -7.50 0.55
CA PHE A 42 -11.70 -6.74 -0.66
C PHE A 42 -11.37 -7.64 -1.87
N GLY A 43 -11.29 -8.96 -1.65
CA GLY A 43 -10.99 -9.96 -2.66
C GLY A 43 -9.50 -10.21 -2.89
N ILE A 44 -8.61 -9.61 -2.11
CA ILE A 44 -7.16 -9.78 -2.20
C ILE A 44 -6.65 -10.73 -1.12
N ARG A 45 -5.45 -11.25 -1.28
CA ARG A 45 -4.81 -12.08 -0.25
C ARG A 45 -4.24 -11.17 0.85
N ALA A 46 -4.58 -11.46 2.11
CA ALA A 46 -3.97 -10.78 3.24
C ALA A 46 -2.53 -11.26 3.46
N LEU A 47 -1.64 -10.32 3.78
CA LEU A 47 -0.28 -10.59 4.25
C LEU A 47 -0.25 -10.55 5.77
N ASP A 48 0.51 -11.45 6.40
CA ASP A 48 0.74 -11.42 7.85
C ASP A 48 1.78 -10.38 8.26
N ASN A 49 2.71 -10.09 7.35
CA ASN A 49 3.80 -9.14 7.53
C ASN A 49 4.28 -8.65 6.17
N LEU A 50 5.26 -7.74 6.18
CA LEU A 50 5.88 -7.19 4.97
C LEU A 50 7.15 -7.95 4.55
N ASP A 51 7.34 -9.21 4.97
CA ASP A 51 8.48 -10.06 4.56
C ASP A 51 8.21 -10.75 3.22
N VAL A 52 7.86 -9.95 2.22
CA VAL A 52 7.57 -10.39 0.86
C VAL A 52 8.03 -9.33 -0.12
N LYS A 53 8.50 -9.75 -1.30
CA LYS A 53 8.93 -8.83 -2.33
C LYS A 53 7.79 -8.46 -3.27
N MET A 54 7.61 -7.16 -3.48
CA MET A 54 6.56 -6.59 -4.33
C MET A 54 7.14 -5.74 -5.46
N ASP A 55 6.52 -5.78 -6.63
CA ASP A 55 6.88 -4.92 -7.77
C ASP A 55 6.39 -3.48 -7.58
N GLY A 56 5.31 -3.30 -6.81
CA GLY A 56 4.74 -2.00 -6.50
C GLY A 56 3.99 -1.98 -5.19
N VAL A 57 3.95 -0.81 -4.57
CA VAL A 57 3.29 -0.54 -3.30
C VAL A 57 2.35 0.64 -3.48
N ILE A 58 1.12 0.48 -3.02
CA ILE A 58 0.13 1.56 -2.98
C ILE A 58 -0.20 1.86 -1.52
N LEU A 59 0.11 3.07 -1.09
CA LEU A 59 -0.24 3.57 0.22
C LEU A 59 -1.62 4.24 0.16
N ALA A 60 -2.67 3.45 0.38
CA ALA A 60 -4.04 3.92 0.25
C ALA A 60 -4.55 4.70 1.48
N VAL A 61 -3.89 4.55 2.62
CA VAL A 61 -4.29 5.11 3.92
C VAL A 61 -3.06 5.55 4.70
N ALA A 62 -3.19 6.63 5.48
CA ALA A 62 -2.11 7.19 6.27
C ALA A 62 -2.26 6.80 7.75
N HIS A 63 -2.17 5.51 8.05
CA HIS A 63 -2.09 5.05 9.44
C HIS A 63 -0.81 5.56 10.10
N GLU A 64 -0.85 5.85 11.41
CA GLU A 64 0.33 6.31 12.16
C GLU A 64 1.50 5.32 12.09
N GLU A 65 1.21 4.03 11.91
CA GLU A 65 2.25 3.01 11.70
C GLU A 65 3.02 3.24 10.39
N PHE A 66 2.32 3.60 9.31
CA PHE A 66 2.93 3.87 8.01
C PHE A 66 3.61 5.23 7.95
N LYS A 67 3.10 6.24 8.67
CA LYS A 67 3.74 7.56 8.78
C LYS A 67 5.12 7.52 9.46
N LYS A 68 5.40 6.46 10.23
CA LYS A 68 6.69 6.26 10.90
C LYS A 68 7.69 5.49 10.04
N MET A 69 7.25 4.91 8.91
CA MET A 69 8.14 4.17 8.02
C MET A 69 8.94 5.14 7.17
N GLU A 70 10.24 4.87 7.05
CA GLU A 70 11.11 5.58 6.13
C GLU A 70 11.06 4.93 4.73
N LEU A 71 11.38 5.70 3.69
CA LEU A 71 11.44 5.20 2.31
C LEU A 71 12.39 3.98 2.15
N ASP A 72 13.48 3.94 2.92
CA ASP A 72 14.40 2.79 2.90
C ASP A 72 13.78 1.52 3.49
N GLU A 73 12.86 1.66 4.45
CA GLU A 73 12.11 0.53 5.01
C GLU A 73 11.09 0.01 4.02
N ILE A 74 10.46 0.91 3.25
CA ILE A 74 9.60 0.53 2.12
C ILE A 74 10.39 -0.24 1.06
N LYS A 75 11.58 0.23 0.71
CA LYS A 75 12.43 -0.41 -0.31
C LYS A 75 12.84 -1.83 0.08
N LYS A 76 12.91 -2.18 1.37
CA LYS A 76 13.27 -3.54 1.85
C LYS A 76 12.32 -4.62 1.36
N PHE A 77 11.03 -4.32 1.16
CA PHE A 77 10.05 -5.29 0.69
C PHE A 77 9.67 -5.09 -0.78
N MET A 78 10.50 -4.37 -1.54
CA MET A 78 10.30 -4.16 -2.97
C MET A 78 11.39 -4.83 -3.81
N ASN A 79 11.04 -5.15 -5.05
CA ASN A 79 11.96 -5.59 -6.10
C ASN A 79 12.77 -4.41 -6.67
N ASP A 80 13.67 -4.70 -7.61
CA ASP A 80 14.66 -3.75 -8.14
C ASP A 80 14.09 -2.49 -8.79
N LYS A 81 12.81 -2.50 -9.20
CA LYS A 81 12.12 -1.36 -9.81
C LYS A 81 10.95 -0.92 -8.93
N PRO A 82 11.22 -0.24 -7.80
CA PRO A 82 10.20 0.00 -6.80
C PRO A 82 9.19 1.07 -7.26
N VAL A 83 7.98 0.65 -7.61
CA VAL A 83 6.86 1.57 -7.88
C VAL A 83 6.15 1.93 -6.59
N LEU A 84 6.12 3.22 -6.22
CA LEU A 84 5.42 3.70 -5.03
C LEU A 84 4.32 4.69 -5.43
N ILE A 85 3.07 4.31 -5.20
CA ILE A 85 1.90 5.18 -5.35
C ILE A 85 1.46 5.63 -3.96
N ASP A 86 1.59 6.91 -3.68
CA ASP A 86 1.26 7.49 -2.38
C ASP A 86 -0.01 8.34 -2.49
N VAL A 87 -1.15 7.71 -2.22
CA VAL A 87 -2.47 8.33 -2.34
C VAL A 87 -2.69 9.42 -1.29
N ARG A 88 -1.87 9.45 -0.25
CA ARG A 88 -1.99 10.39 0.88
C ARG A 88 -0.84 11.38 0.96
N ALA A 89 0.08 11.36 -0.02
CA ALA A 89 1.27 12.21 -0.07
C ALA A 89 2.04 12.23 1.27
N MET A 90 2.25 11.05 1.85
CA MET A 90 3.05 10.88 3.07
C MET A 90 4.53 11.14 2.85
N PHE A 91 5.05 10.92 1.63
CA PHE A 91 6.46 11.11 1.29
C PHE A 91 6.70 12.30 0.36
N ASP A 92 7.87 12.93 0.53
CA ASP A 92 8.35 13.93 -0.42
C ASP A 92 8.76 13.26 -1.74
N GLU A 93 8.27 13.80 -2.85
CA GLU A 93 8.50 13.25 -4.19
C GLU A 93 9.98 13.29 -4.60
N ALA A 94 10.69 14.36 -4.26
CA ALA A 94 12.10 14.50 -4.61
C ALA A 94 12.95 13.50 -3.80
N ALA A 95 12.63 13.31 -2.53
CA ALA A 95 13.27 12.30 -1.68
C ALA A 95 13.01 10.87 -2.19
N ALA A 96 11.76 10.54 -2.55
CA ALA A 96 11.41 9.23 -3.11
C ALA A 96 12.14 8.97 -4.43
N LYS A 97 12.15 9.93 -5.36
CA LYS A 97 12.90 9.82 -6.62
C LYS A 97 14.41 9.75 -6.41
N GLY A 98 14.95 10.48 -5.42
CA GLY A 98 16.35 10.40 -5.03
C GLY A 98 16.77 9.03 -4.49
N LYS A 99 15.79 8.25 -3.99
CA LYS A 99 15.95 6.84 -3.61
C LYS A 99 15.52 5.86 -4.71
N GLU A 100 15.41 6.34 -5.95
CA GLU A 100 15.14 5.55 -7.16
C GLU A 100 13.75 4.90 -7.20
N PHE A 101 12.78 5.45 -6.47
CA PHE A 101 11.39 5.05 -6.63
C PHE A 101 10.81 5.60 -7.93
N TYR A 102 10.04 4.77 -8.63
CA TYR A 102 9.03 5.25 -9.56
C TYR A 102 7.84 5.77 -8.73
N TYR A 103 7.94 7.03 -8.31
CA TYR A 103 7.01 7.65 -7.37
C TYR A 103 5.87 8.40 -8.07
N ARG A 104 4.66 8.27 -7.53
CA ARG A 104 3.50 9.11 -7.87
C ARG A 104 2.68 9.41 -6.62
N GLY A 105 2.61 10.68 -6.25
CA GLY A 105 1.57 11.20 -5.34
C GLY A 105 0.29 11.54 -6.10
N LEU A 106 -0.86 11.47 -5.42
CA LEU A 106 -2.16 11.92 -5.93
C LEU A 106 -2.69 13.11 -5.13
#